data_AF-A0A1L7VTA9-F1
#
_entry.id   AF-A0A1L7VTA9-F1
#
_cell.length_a   1.000
_cell.length_b   1.000
_cell.length_c   1.000
_cell.angle_alpha   90.00
_cell.angle_beta   90.00
_cell.angle_gamma   90.00
#
_symmetry.space_group_name_H-M   'P 1'
#
loop_
_entity.id
_entity.type
_entity.pdbx_description
1 polymer ?
#
loop_
_entity_poly.entity_id
_entity_poly.type
_entity_poly.pdbx_seq_one_letter_code
_entity_poly.pdbx_strand_id
1 'polypeptide(L)'
;MSPRKPFPDYVYLFIVALHLFAMLSIDFVPFYPQSLLQLRGSPFHFLVPFRQWYITAFSDPYYGIDIPGHFFEFLVYVELVVQLPLAIYLTRALLSKQGMSGSAELAGVVYGAVVSLCTAVVCNDMWYLGPDVITREAKQTLLGTYLPYAVIPSDLDVIGYAKAIARSAS
;
A
#
# COMPACT_ATOMS: atom_id res chain seq x y z
N MET A 1 -18.90 -1.68 29.75
CA MET A 1 -19.00 -1.06 28.42
C MET A 1 -17.67 -1.25 27.72
N SER A 2 -17.60 -1.98 26.60
CA SER A 2 -16.35 -2.12 25.84
C SER A 2 -15.90 -0.73 25.37
N PRO A 3 -14.63 -0.32 25.57
CA PRO A 3 -14.15 0.95 25.04
C PRO A 3 -14.38 0.97 23.53
N ARG A 4 -15.14 1.95 23.02
CA ARG A 4 -15.24 2.16 21.57
C ARG A 4 -13.87 2.58 21.07
N LYS A 5 -13.34 1.90 20.06
CA LYS A 5 -12.11 2.34 19.39
C LYS A 5 -12.29 3.75 18.83
N PRO A 6 -11.26 4.60 18.90
CA PRO A 6 -11.26 5.90 18.25
C PRO A 6 -11.59 5.78 16.75
N PHE A 7 -12.34 6.75 16.22
CA PHE A 7 -12.65 6.80 14.78
C PHE A 7 -11.39 6.76 13.87
N PRO A 8 -10.28 7.46 14.19
CA PRO A 8 -9.06 7.41 13.38
C PRO A 8 -8.47 6.00 13.20
N ASP A 9 -8.61 5.12 14.20
CA ASP A 9 -8.10 3.75 14.13
C ASP A 9 -8.86 2.94 13.06
N TYR A 10 -10.14 3.21 12.84
CA TYR A 10 -10.91 2.58 11.76
C TYR A 10 -10.51 3.09 10.38
N VAL A 11 -10.24 4.40 10.25
CA VAL A 11 -9.73 4.98 9.01
C VAL A 11 -8.37 4.39 8.67
N TYR A 12 -7.49 4.28 9.67
CA TYR A 12 -6.17 3.69 9.47
C TYR A 12 -6.25 2.21 9.11
N LEU A 13 -7.11 1.45 9.79
CA LEU A 13 -7.38 0.05 9.45
C LEU A 13 -7.88 -0.10 8.02
N PHE A 14 -8.81 0.75 7.59
CA PHE A 14 -9.33 0.72 6.22
C PHE A 14 -8.21 0.96 5.19
N ILE A 15 -7.36 1.97 5.42
CA ILE A 15 -6.26 2.30 4.51
C ILE A 15 -5.22 1.18 4.45
N VAL A 16 -4.78 0.67 5.61
CA VAL A 16 -3.80 -0.42 5.69
C VAL A 16 -4.37 -1.70 5.07
N ALA A 17 -5.64 -2.03 5.32
CA ALA A 17 -6.27 -3.21 4.74
C ALA A 17 -6.45 -3.08 3.22
N LEU A 18 -6.81 -1.90 2.73
CA LEU A 18 -6.92 -1.63 1.30
C LEU A 18 -5.56 -1.73 0.61
N HIS A 19 -4.51 -1.17 1.23
CA HIS A 19 -3.14 -1.30 0.73
C HIS A 19 -2.67 -2.76 0.73
N LEU A 20 -2.91 -3.48 1.82
CA LEU A 20 -2.58 -4.91 1.93
C LEU A 20 -3.30 -5.75 0.87
N PHE A 21 -4.55 -5.40 0.55
CA PHE A 21 -5.27 -6.04 -0.54
C PHE A 21 -4.60 -5.74 -1.90
N ALA A 22 -4.25 -4.48 -2.18
CA ALA A 22 -3.56 -4.08 -3.42
C ALA A 22 -2.23 -4.84 -3.58
N MET A 23 -1.38 -4.82 -2.55
CA MET A 23 -0.13 -5.59 -2.46
C MET A 23 -0.32 -7.06 -2.88
N LEU A 24 -1.27 -7.74 -2.23
CA LEU A 24 -1.47 -9.17 -2.45
C LEU A 24 -2.14 -9.48 -3.79
N SER A 25 -2.96 -8.58 -4.34
CA SER A 25 -3.81 -8.85 -5.50
C SER A 25 -3.30 -8.29 -6.82
N ILE A 26 -2.37 -7.33 -6.77
CA ILE A 26 -1.81 -6.64 -7.94
C ILE A 26 -0.29 -6.80 -7.92
N ASP A 27 0.37 -6.34 -6.87
CA ASP A 27 1.81 -6.12 -6.86
C ASP A 27 2.57 -7.44 -6.75
N PHE A 28 2.07 -8.34 -5.89
CA PHE A 28 2.72 -9.62 -5.62
C PHE A 28 2.27 -10.78 -6.50
N VAL A 29 1.34 -10.55 -7.43
CA VAL A 29 0.91 -11.59 -8.36
C VAL A 29 2.08 -12.28 -9.07
N PRO A 30 3.12 -11.57 -9.55
CA PRO A 30 4.29 -12.20 -10.14
C PRO A 30 5.10 -13.12 -9.20
N PHE A 31 5.03 -12.90 -7.88
CA PHE A 31 5.77 -13.70 -6.90
C PHE A 31 5.06 -15.00 -6.49
N TYR A 32 3.77 -15.17 -6.83
CA TYR A 32 3.08 -16.42 -6.50
C TYR A 32 3.58 -17.59 -7.37
N PRO A 33 3.71 -18.80 -6.80
CA PRO A 33 4.03 -19.99 -7.56
C PRO A 33 3.06 -20.21 -8.72
N GLN A 34 3.58 -20.54 -9.91
CA GLN A 34 2.77 -20.75 -11.11
C GLN A 34 1.72 -21.88 -10.94
N SER A 35 1.99 -22.86 -10.09
CA SER A 35 1.03 -23.92 -9.73
C SER A 35 -0.23 -23.38 -9.05
N LEU A 36 -0.13 -22.27 -8.31
CA LEU A 36 -1.26 -21.63 -7.64
C LEU A 36 -2.00 -20.62 -8.55
N LEU A 37 -1.38 -20.19 -9.65
CA LEU A 37 -1.94 -19.19 -10.57
C LEU A 37 -2.53 -19.79 -11.85
N GLN A 38 -1.87 -20.75 -12.48
CA GLN A 38 -2.19 -21.12 -13.87
C GLN A 38 -3.31 -22.17 -13.99
N LEU A 39 -3.43 -23.10 -13.04
CA LEU A 39 -4.48 -24.11 -13.12
C LEU A 39 -5.85 -23.47 -12.87
N ARG A 40 -6.83 -23.79 -13.74
CA ARG A 40 -8.20 -23.24 -13.74
C ARG A 40 -9.02 -23.52 -12.47
N GLY A 41 -8.50 -24.36 -11.57
CA GLY A 41 -9.08 -24.67 -10.26
C GLY A 41 -8.21 -24.24 -9.07
N SER A 42 -7.09 -23.55 -9.32
CA SER A 42 -6.21 -23.08 -8.25
C SER A 42 -6.80 -21.88 -7.53
N PRO A 43 -6.55 -21.74 -6.21
CA PRO A 43 -7.18 -20.71 -5.38
C PRO A 43 -6.86 -19.29 -5.83
N PHE A 44 -5.70 -19.06 -6.48
CA PHE A 44 -5.26 -17.72 -6.89
C PHE A 44 -5.42 -17.45 -8.39
N HIS A 45 -6.09 -18.34 -9.13
CA HIS A 45 -6.29 -18.16 -10.57
C HIS A 45 -7.01 -16.84 -10.91
N PHE A 46 -7.92 -16.39 -10.04
CA PHE A 46 -8.67 -15.14 -10.22
C PHE A 46 -7.79 -13.87 -10.12
N LEU A 47 -6.60 -13.95 -9.51
CA LEU A 47 -5.70 -12.79 -9.37
C LEU A 47 -5.11 -12.37 -10.72
N VAL A 48 -4.90 -13.31 -11.63
CA VAL A 48 -4.35 -13.03 -12.97
C VAL A 48 -5.29 -12.11 -13.78
N PRO A 49 -6.57 -12.45 -14.00
CA PRO A 49 -7.49 -11.56 -14.71
C PRO A 49 -7.78 -10.27 -13.93
N PHE A 50 -7.76 -10.30 -12.59
CA PHE A 50 -7.95 -9.10 -11.78
C PHE A 50 -6.81 -8.09 -11.97
N ARG A 51 -5.55 -8.55 -11.87
CA ARG A 51 -4.38 -7.72 -12.15
C ARG A 51 -4.39 -7.19 -13.58
N GLN A 52 -4.72 -8.02 -14.56
CA GLN A 52 -4.81 -7.58 -15.95
C GLN A 52 -5.89 -6.51 -16.14
N TRP A 53 -7.05 -6.68 -15.50
CA TRP A 53 -8.11 -5.66 -15.48
C TRP A 53 -7.61 -4.36 -14.88
N TYR A 54 -6.91 -4.39 -13.74
CA TYR A 54 -6.36 -3.20 -13.10
C TYR A 54 -5.40 -2.47 -14.05
N ILE A 55 -4.39 -3.16 -14.58
CA ILE A 55 -3.38 -2.58 -15.48
C ILE A 55 -4.06 -1.93 -16.69
N THR A 56 -5.08 -2.59 -17.26
CA THR A 56 -5.78 -2.09 -18.44
C THR A 56 -6.71 -0.92 -18.11
N ALA A 57 -7.45 -1.00 -17.00
CA ALA A 57 -8.43 0.02 -16.60
C ALA A 57 -7.75 1.33 -16.20
N PHE A 58 -6.61 1.24 -15.52
CA PHE A 58 -5.87 2.39 -15.05
C PHE A 58 -4.75 2.82 -16.01
N SER A 59 -4.49 2.02 -17.06
CA SER A 59 -3.36 2.20 -17.98
C SER A 59 -2.06 2.40 -17.20
N ASP A 60 -1.86 1.59 -16.14
CA ASP A 60 -0.74 1.78 -15.22
C ASP A 60 0.57 1.42 -15.92
N PRO A 61 1.44 2.43 -16.16
CA PRO A 61 2.64 2.27 -16.95
C PRO A 61 3.63 1.32 -16.25
N TYR A 62 3.69 1.31 -14.92
CA TYR A 62 4.74 0.64 -14.15
C TYR A 62 4.66 -0.90 -14.17
N TYR A 63 3.51 -1.44 -14.54
CA TYR A 63 3.31 -2.88 -14.72
C TYR A 63 3.51 -3.35 -16.17
N GLY A 64 3.75 -2.43 -17.10
CA GLY A 64 4.17 -2.72 -18.47
C GLY A 64 5.68 -2.99 -18.55
N ILE A 65 6.08 -3.95 -19.38
CA ILE A 65 7.47 -4.44 -19.47
C ILE A 65 8.43 -3.39 -20.09
N ASP A 66 7.91 -2.35 -20.76
CA ASP A 66 8.69 -1.47 -21.65
C ASP A 66 9.05 -0.09 -21.07
N ILE A 67 8.89 0.12 -19.77
CA ILE A 67 9.25 1.40 -19.13
C ILE A 67 10.61 1.26 -18.44
N PRO A 68 11.54 2.19 -18.66
CA PRO A 68 12.86 2.10 -18.05
C PRO A 68 12.73 2.32 -16.55
N GLY A 69 12.77 1.26 -15.74
CA GLY A 69 12.69 1.49 -14.31
C GLY A 69 12.73 0.27 -13.41
N HIS A 70 13.89 -0.39 -13.30
CA HIS A 70 14.20 -1.28 -12.16
C HIS A 70 13.90 -0.64 -10.79
N PHE A 71 13.73 0.68 -10.73
CA PHE A 71 13.30 1.38 -9.52
C PHE A 71 11.91 0.92 -9.05
N PHE A 72 10.92 0.75 -9.93
CA PHE A 72 9.57 0.35 -9.50
C PHE A 72 9.57 -1.08 -8.98
N GLU A 73 10.28 -1.98 -9.69
CA GLU A 73 10.53 -3.34 -9.22
C GLU A 73 11.20 -3.35 -7.84
N PHE A 74 12.19 -2.47 -7.61
CA PHE A 74 12.81 -2.30 -6.30
C PHE A 74 11.80 -1.81 -5.24
N LEU A 75 10.91 -0.87 -5.56
CA LEU A 75 9.86 -0.42 -4.64
C LEU A 75 8.90 -1.56 -4.27
N VAL A 76 8.56 -2.43 -5.22
CA VAL A 76 7.75 -3.64 -4.96
C VAL A 76 8.51 -4.63 -4.04
N TYR A 77 9.84 -4.74 -4.17
CA TYR A 77 10.63 -5.52 -3.19
C TYR A 77 10.62 -4.88 -1.81
N VAL A 78 10.77 -3.55 -1.71
CA VAL A 78 10.65 -2.81 -0.43
C VAL A 78 9.27 -3.04 0.20
N GLU A 79 8.24 -3.04 -0.63
CA GLU A 79 6.87 -3.34 -0.22
C GLU A 79 6.76 -4.77 0.33
N LEU A 80 7.33 -5.76 -0.34
CA LEU A 80 7.36 -7.16 0.10
C LEU A 80 8.09 -7.36 1.44
N VAL A 81 9.27 -6.74 1.62
CA VAL A 81 10.12 -6.99 2.79
C VAL A 81 9.85 -6.07 3.98
N VAL A 82 9.31 -4.87 3.75
CA VAL A 82 9.09 -3.87 4.81
C VAL A 82 7.60 -3.58 4.99
N GLN A 83 6.91 -3.18 3.93
CA GLN A 83 5.54 -2.68 4.06
C GLN A 83 4.54 -3.81 4.36
N LEU A 84 4.68 -4.99 3.72
CA LEU A 84 3.83 -6.15 3.95
C LEU A 84 3.86 -6.66 5.41
N PRO A 85 5.02 -6.97 6.03
CA PRO A 85 5.04 -7.44 7.40
C PRO A 85 4.50 -6.39 8.38
N LEU A 86 4.77 -5.11 8.14
CA LEU A 86 4.20 -4.01 8.93
C LEU A 86 2.68 -3.89 8.75
N ALA A 87 2.17 -3.99 7.53
CA ALA A 87 0.73 -3.95 7.24
C ALA A 87 -0.03 -5.10 7.91
N ILE A 88 0.54 -6.31 7.89
CA ILE A 88 -0.03 -7.48 8.59
C ILE A 88 -0.04 -7.24 10.10
N TYR A 89 1.08 -6.77 10.66
CA TYR A 89 1.18 -6.46 12.08
C TYR A 89 0.19 -5.39 12.51
N LEU A 90 0.10 -4.29 11.76
CA LEU A 90 -0.82 -3.18 12.00
C LEU A 90 -2.27 -3.60 11.87
N THR A 91 -2.62 -4.37 10.84
CA THR A 91 -3.98 -4.89 10.67
C THR A 91 -4.39 -5.73 11.89
N ARG A 92 -3.51 -6.62 12.37
CA ARG A 92 -3.76 -7.41 13.58
C ARG A 92 -3.90 -6.54 14.84
N ALA A 93 -3.03 -5.55 15.01
CA ALA A 93 -3.08 -4.63 16.14
C ALA A 93 -4.36 -3.79 16.13
N LEU A 94 -4.73 -3.25 14.97
CA LEU A 94 -5.92 -2.43 14.76
C LEU A 94 -7.22 -3.23 14.84
N LEU A 95 -7.20 -4.54 14.55
CA LEU A 95 -8.36 -5.42 14.77
C LEU A 95 -8.51 -5.86 16.23
N SER A 96 -7.42 -5.89 17.01
CA SER A 96 -7.44 -6.25 18.44
C SER A 96 -8.44 -5.42 19.23
N LYS A 97 -9.15 -6.01 20.19
CA LYS A 97 -10.05 -5.25 21.08
C LYS A 97 -9.29 -4.32 22.03
N GLN A 98 -8.00 -4.54 22.21
CA GLN A 98 -7.13 -3.66 22.97
C GLN A 98 -6.69 -2.48 22.09
N GLY A 99 -6.51 -1.30 22.69
CA GLY A 99 -5.96 -0.16 21.96
C GLY A 99 -4.54 -0.43 21.46
N MET A 100 -4.07 0.36 20.48
CA MET A 100 -2.71 0.22 19.96
C MET A 100 -1.67 0.35 21.08
N SER A 101 -0.75 -0.60 21.16
CA SER A 101 0.45 -0.51 22.01
C SER A 101 1.41 0.54 21.44
N GLY A 102 2.35 1.04 22.24
CA GLY A 102 3.39 1.97 21.75
C GLY A 102 4.21 1.37 20.60
N SER A 103 4.47 0.05 20.62
CA SER A 103 5.12 -0.66 19.52
C SER A 103 4.29 -0.69 18.23
N ALA A 104 2.97 -0.80 18.33
CA ALA A 104 2.07 -0.75 17.18
C ALA A 104 1.98 0.66 16.61
N GLU A 105 2.00 1.70 17.46
CA GLU A 105 2.06 3.09 17.01
C GLU A 105 3.37 3.37 16.27
N LEU A 106 4.52 2.93 16.82
CA LEU A 106 5.82 3.07 16.16
C LEU A 106 5.88 2.31 14.83
N ALA A 107 5.35 1.08 14.78
CA ALA A 107 5.25 0.33 13.54
C ALA A 107 4.37 1.06 12.50
N GLY A 108 3.34 1.77 12.98
CA GLY A 108 2.49 2.63 12.14
C GLY A 108 3.32 3.74 11.51
N VAL A 109 4.07 4.47 12.34
CA VAL A 109 4.96 5.55 11.88
C VAL A 109 5.97 5.08 10.83
N VAL A 110 6.61 3.93 11.06
CA VAL A 110 7.56 3.39 10.08
C VAL A 110 6.85 2.97 8.79
N TYR A 111 5.69 2.33 8.91
CA TYR A 111 4.89 1.90 7.78
C TYR A 111 4.47 3.07 6.90
N GLY A 112 3.82 4.09 7.47
CA GLY A 112 3.32 5.20 6.66
C GLY A 112 4.46 6.04 6.08
N ALA A 113 5.58 6.24 6.79
CA ALA A 113 6.73 6.95 6.26
C ALA A 113 7.31 6.25 5.03
N VAL A 114 7.44 4.92 5.08
CA VAL A 114 7.95 4.12 3.96
C VAL A 114 6.95 4.11 2.80
N VAL A 115 5.66 3.84 3.07
CA VAL A 115 4.61 3.83 2.03
C VAL A 115 4.52 5.20 1.35
N SER A 116 4.51 6.28 2.13
CA SER A 116 4.41 7.63 1.61
C SER A 116 5.63 8.03 0.79
N LEU A 117 6.85 7.69 1.24
CA LEU A 117 8.06 7.97 0.47
C LEU A 117 8.08 7.19 -0.85
N CYS A 118 7.82 5.87 -0.81
CA CYS A 118 7.76 5.04 -2.02
C CYS A 118 6.71 5.58 -3.00
N THR A 119 5.53 5.93 -2.50
CA THR A 119 4.46 6.46 -3.34
C THR A 119 4.78 7.86 -3.88
N ALA A 120 5.43 8.71 -3.09
CA ALA A 120 5.86 10.04 -3.54
C ALA A 120 6.88 9.94 -4.68
N VAL A 121 7.80 8.98 -4.64
CA VAL A 121 8.73 8.70 -5.74
C VAL A 121 7.96 8.32 -7.01
N VAL A 122 6.98 7.42 -6.91
CA VAL A 122 6.13 7.01 -8.04
C VAL A 122 5.31 8.18 -8.60
N CYS A 123 4.71 8.99 -7.74
CA CYS A 123 3.97 10.19 -8.14
C CYS A 123 4.88 11.21 -8.83
N ASN A 124 6.10 11.41 -8.31
CA ASN A 124 7.08 12.31 -8.90
C ASN A 124 7.48 11.83 -10.29
N ASP A 125 7.84 10.55 -10.46
CA ASP A 125 8.17 9.98 -11.76
C ASP A 125 6.98 10.11 -12.74
N MET A 126 5.78 9.75 -12.30
CA MET A 126 4.54 9.84 -13.09
C MET A 126 4.23 11.26 -13.56
N TRP A 127 4.58 12.26 -12.76
CA TRP A 127 4.43 13.66 -13.13
C TRP A 127 5.23 14.00 -14.40
N TYR A 128 6.45 13.47 -14.49
CA TYR A 128 7.38 13.71 -15.60
C TYR A 128 7.16 12.79 -16.81
N LEU A 129 6.38 11.71 -16.70
CA LEU A 129 6.05 10.85 -17.84
C LEU A 129 5.35 11.64 -18.96
N GLY A 130 5.80 11.45 -20.20
CA GLY A 130 5.22 12.12 -21.36
C GLY A 130 3.91 11.48 -21.84
N PRO A 131 3.20 12.15 -22.77
CA PRO A 131 1.96 11.65 -23.37
C PRO A 131 2.17 10.40 -24.24
N ASP A 132 3.41 10.10 -24.60
CA ASP A 132 3.86 8.89 -25.29
C ASP A 132 3.78 7.63 -24.40
N VAL A 133 3.86 7.80 -23.07
CA VAL A 133 3.76 6.71 -22.10
C VAL A 133 2.37 6.64 -21.48
N ILE A 134 1.80 7.79 -21.11
CA ILE A 134 0.50 7.84 -20.41
C ILE A 134 -0.31 9.06 -20.85
N THR A 135 -1.59 8.85 -21.16
CA THR A 135 -2.51 9.93 -21.50
C THR A 135 -2.73 10.85 -20.29
N ARG A 136 -3.16 12.09 -20.54
CA ARG A 136 -3.40 13.06 -19.46
C ARG A 136 -4.51 12.58 -18.52
N GLU A 137 -5.56 11.99 -19.08
CA GLU A 137 -6.70 11.48 -18.34
C GLU A 137 -6.29 10.28 -17.47
N ALA A 138 -5.57 9.31 -18.03
CA ALA A 138 -5.05 8.17 -17.27
C ALA A 138 -4.11 8.62 -16.15
N LYS A 139 -3.22 9.60 -16.43
CA LYS A 139 -2.35 10.19 -15.43
C LYS A 139 -3.13 10.80 -14.26
N GLN A 140 -4.20 11.55 -14.53
CA GLN A 140 -5.02 12.14 -13.47
C GLN A 140 -5.71 11.06 -12.62
N THR A 141 -6.25 10.02 -13.26
CA THR A 141 -6.86 8.88 -12.56
C THR A 141 -5.86 8.13 -11.69
N LEU A 142 -4.66 7.87 -12.21
CA LEU A 142 -3.58 7.21 -11.46
C LEU A 142 -3.08 8.08 -10.30
N LEU A 143 -2.81 9.37 -10.52
CA LEU A 143 -2.44 10.28 -9.43
C LEU A 143 -3.53 10.31 -8.35
N GLY A 144 -4.81 10.28 -8.72
CA GLY A 144 -5.92 10.17 -7.77
C GLY A 144 -5.93 8.86 -6.96
N THR A 145 -5.31 7.80 -7.49
CA THR A 145 -5.19 6.48 -6.84
C THR A 145 -3.95 6.39 -5.95
N TYR A 146 -2.79 6.90 -6.41
CA TYR A 146 -1.52 6.86 -5.68
C TYR A 146 -1.40 7.96 -4.61
N LEU A 147 -1.80 9.21 -4.89
CA LEU A 147 -1.61 10.34 -3.95
C LEU A 147 -2.18 10.11 -2.54
N PRO A 148 -3.34 9.46 -2.34
CA PRO A 148 -3.82 9.13 -1.01
C PRO A 148 -2.80 8.37 -0.15
N TYR A 149 -2.00 7.48 -0.74
CA TYR A 149 -0.96 6.72 -0.03
C TYR A 149 0.34 7.53 0.18
N ALA A 150 0.56 8.58 -0.60
CA ALA A 150 1.63 9.56 -0.35
C ALA A 150 1.33 10.49 0.84
N VAL A 151 0.06 10.77 1.12
CA VAL A 151 -0.34 11.81 2.09
C VAL A 151 -0.92 11.23 3.37
N ILE A 152 -1.94 10.37 3.26
CA ILE A 152 -2.72 9.96 4.42
C ILE A 152 -1.92 9.11 5.42
N PRO A 153 -1.07 8.15 4.99
CA PRO A 153 -0.22 7.43 5.91
C PRO A 153 0.71 8.38 6.69
N SER A 154 1.34 9.36 6.02
CA SER A 154 2.18 10.38 6.68
C SER A 154 1.43 11.17 7.76
N ASP A 155 0.19 11.60 7.49
CA ASP A 155 -0.61 12.35 8.47
C ASP A 155 -1.00 11.49 9.69
N LEU A 156 -1.34 10.21 9.45
CA LEU A 156 -1.67 9.26 10.52
C LEU A 156 -0.44 8.88 11.35
N ASP A 157 0.76 8.90 10.74
CA ASP A 157 2.03 8.69 11.44
C ASP A 157 2.37 9.85 12.36
N VAL A 158 2.13 11.11 11.96
CA VAL A 158 2.34 12.27 12.84
C VAL A 158 1.49 12.15 14.10
N ILE A 159 0.25 11.67 13.96
CA ILE A 159 -0.65 11.39 15.09
C ILE A 159 -0.13 10.21 15.94
N GLY A 160 0.31 9.12 15.31
CA GLY A 160 0.89 7.97 16.00
C GLY A 160 2.16 8.31 16.78
N TYR A 161 3.05 9.10 16.18
CA TYR A 161 4.29 9.58 16.77
C TYR A 161 4.03 10.47 17.99
N ALA A 162 3.09 11.41 17.89
CA ALA A 162 2.69 12.26 19.02
C ALA A 162 2.17 11.43 20.20
N LYS A 163 1.37 10.39 19.94
CA LYS A 163 0.88 9.46 20.98
C LYS A 163 2.01 8.62 21.59
N ALA A 164 2.91 8.11 20.76
CA ALA A 164 4.05 7.31 21.21
C ALA A 164 4.96 8.11 22.17
N ILE A 165 5.28 9.36 21.81
CA ILE A 165 6.03 10.28 22.68
C ILE A 165 5.28 10.50 24.00
N ALA A 166 4.00 10.85 23.93
CA ALA A 166 3.21 11.17 25.12
C ALA A 166 3.19 10.02 26.15
N ARG A 167 3.19 8.76 25.69
CA ARG A 167 3.26 7.59 26.58
C ARG A 167 4.66 7.27 27.10
N SER A 168 5.70 7.58 26.33
CA SER A 168 7.08 7.39 26.81
C SER A 168 7.47 8.38 27.92
N ALA A 169 6.71 9.48 28.05
CA ALA A 169 6.89 10.50 29.06
C ALA A 169 6.05 10.28 30.35
N SER A 170 5.24 9.21 30.41
CA SER A 170 4.38 8.83 31.55
C SER A 170 4.87 7.58 32.24
#